data_AF-A0A9W8GH37-F1
#
_entry.id   AF-A0A9W8GH37-F1
#
_cell.length_a   1.000
_cell.length_b   1.000
_cell.length_c   1.000
_cell.angle_alpha   90.00
_cell.angle_beta   90.00
_cell.angle_gamma   90.00
#
_symmetry.space_group_name_H-M   'P 1'
#
loop_
_entity.id
_entity.type
_entity.pdbx_description
1 polymer ?
#
loop_
_entity_poly.entity_id
_entity_poly.type
_entity_poly.pdbx_seq_one_letter_code
_entity_poly.pdbx_strand_id
1 'polypeptide(L)'
;MLRHLVVLIYKKAIDEPDWADTYAFLCCKMFCGIDKRVEDHNLLTLDGKYIHGGSIVRMYLLTKWQEDKTQSLAKLLTMVGEKLDEPEAKSYMDAYLVCIQAISVNEHLAPRIRFMLKDSLELRSNGWVPSVADTEPKAGAEPRATTDIHKGTESRMQVSIFATSSLILLLLAFVASTFATAAA
;
A
#
# COMPACT_ATOMS: atom_id res chain seq x y z
N MET A 1 -18.07 -12.24 8.88
CA MET A 1 -17.66 -13.25 7.88
C MET A 1 -17.38 -12.66 6.49
N LEU A 2 -18.27 -11.83 5.93
CA LEU A 2 -18.10 -11.23 4.59
C LEU A 2 -16.76 -10.51 4.37
N ARG A 3 -16.32 -9.69 5.33
CA ARG A 3 -15.00 -9.01 5.32
C ARG A 3 -13.84 -9.97 5.01
N HIS A 4 -13.80 -11.10 5.70
CA HIS A 4 -12.70 -12.06 5.58
C HIS A 4 -12.67 -12.67 4.17
N LEU A 5 -13.83 -13.01 3.62
CA LEU A 5 -13.95 -13.54 2.27
C LEU A 5 -13.46 -12.54 1.22
N VAL A 6 -13.87 -11.27 1.33
CA VAL A 6 -13.44 -10.21 0.39
C VAL A 6 -11.93 -10.02 0.44
N VAL A 7 -11.33 -9.99 1.63
CA VAL A 7 -9.87 -9.89 1.80
C VAL A 7 -9.15 -11.11 1.25
N LEU A 8 -9.72 -12.32 1.42
CA LEU A 8 -9.14 -13.54 0.89
C LEU A 8 -9.15 -13.55 -0.64
N ILE A 9 -10.27 -13.16 -1.27
CA ILE A 9 -10.38 -13.03 -2.73
C ILE A 9 -9.35 -12.04 -3.25
N TYR A 10 -9.22 -10.88 -2.59
CA TYR A 10 -8.23 -9.88 -2.98
C TYR A 10 -6.80 -10.44 -2.94
N LYS A 11 -6.42 -11.15 -1.87
CA LYS A 11 -5.10 -11.76 -1.77
C LYS A 11 -4.88 -12.82 -2.85
N LYS A 12 -5.87 -13.69 -3.06
CA LYS A 12 -5.84 -14.71 -4.11
C LYS A 12 -5.71 -14.10 -5.50
N ALA A 13 -6.38 -12.98 -5.78
CA ALA A 13 -6.27 -12.28 -7.06
C ALA A 13 -4.88 -11.67 -7.30
N ILE A 14 -4.14 -11.34 -6.23
CA ILE A 14 -2.74 -10.91 -6.33
C ILE A 14 -1.82 -12.11 -6.61
N ASP A 15 -2.06 -13.22 -5.92
CA ASP A 15 -1.22 -14.42 -6.03
C ASP A 15 -1.43 -15.17 -7.37
N GLU A 16 -2.63 -15.10 -7.94
CA GLU A 16 -3.06 -15.82 -9.15
C GLU A 16 -3.59 -14.84 -10.22
N PRO A 17 -2.72 -14.03 -10.86
CA PRO A 17 -3.14 -12.96 -11.78
C PRO A 17 -3.83 -13.47 -13.04
N ASP A 18 -3.54 -14.69 -13.50
CA ASP A 18 -4.20 -15.32 -14.65
C ASP A 18 -5.71 -15.50 -14.44
N TRP A 19 -6.15 -15.51 -13.18
CA TRP A 19 -7.55 -15.69 -12.79
C TRP A 19 -8.20 -14.38 -12.34
N ALA A 20 -7.51 -13.23 -12.50
CA ALA A 20 -7.98 -11.93 -12.03
C ALA A 20 -9.39 -11.57 -12.54
N ASP A 21 -9.69 -11.86 -13.81
CA ASP A 21 -11.02 -11.61 -14.39
C ASP A 21 -12.11 -12.45 -13.71
N THR A 22 -11.79 -13.69 -13.34
CA THR A 22 -12.71 -14.56 -12.60
C THR A 22 -12.96 -14.03 -11.19
N TYR A 23 -11.91 -13.55 -10.51
CA TYR A 23 -12.04 -12.91 -9.20
C TYR A 23 -12.81 -11.58 -9.26
N ALA A 24 -12.63 -10.80 -10.33
CA ALA A 24 -13.39 -9.57 -10.57
C ALA A 24 -14.87 -9.89 -10.80
N PHE A 25 -15.18 -10.92 -11.58
CA PHE A 25 -16.54 -11.39 -11.80
C PHE A 25 -17.20 -11.88 -10.50
N LEU A 26 -16.46 -12.61 -9.67
CA LEU A 26 -16.92 -13.02 -8.34
C LEU A 26 -17.24 -11.81 -7.45
N CYS A 27 -16.34 -10.81 -7.41
CA CYS A 27 -16.58 -9.57 -6.68
C CYS A 27 -17.83 -8.83 -7.19
N CYS A 28 -18.06 -8.82 -8.50
CA CYS A 28 -19.26 -8.23 -9.13
C CYS A 28 -20.54 -8.99 -8.73
N LYS A 29 -20.52 -10.32 -8.80
CA LYS A 29 -21.64 -11.17 -8.33
C LYS A 29 -21.93 -10.95 -6.86
N MET A 30 -20.90 -10.84 -6.02
CA MET A 30 -21.07 -10.52 -4.60
C MET A 30 -21.65 -9.12 -4.41
N PHE A 31 -21.17 -8.11 -5.14
CA PHE A 31 -21.70 -6.75 -5.07
C PHE A 31 -23.20 -6.70 -5.41
N CYS A 32 -23.63 -7.34 -6.50
CA CYS A 32 -25.03 -7.33 -6.91
C CYS A 32 -25.93 -8.28 -6.10
N GLY A 33 -25.35 -9.35 -5.53
CA GLY A 33 -26.09 -10.44 -4.90
C GLY A 33 -26.30 -10.30 -3.38
N ILE A 34 -25.64 -9.36 -2.72
CA ILE A 34 -25.82 -9.14 -1.27
C ILE A 34 -27.12 -8.38 -1.00
N ASP A 35 -27.92 -8.89 -0.07
CA ASP A 35 -29.15 -8.25 0.39
C ASP A 35 -28.86 -6.85 0.98
N LYS A 36 -29.67 -5.86 0.60
CA LYS A 36 -29.56 -4.47 1.04
C LYS A 36 -29.75 -4.30 2.55
N ARG A 37 -30.31 -5.29 3.25
CA ARG A 37 -30.46 -5.33 4.71
C ARG A 37 -29.15 -5.68 5.43
N VAL A 38 -28.17 -6.25 4.73
CA VAL A 38 -26.87 -6.55 5.31
C VAL A 38 -26.11 -5.25 5.50
N GLU A 39 -25.68 -5.00 6.73
CA GLU A 39 -24.92 -3.81 7.11
C GLU A 39 -23.68 -4.21 7.92
N ASP A 40 -22.62 -3.41 7.82
CA ASP A 40 -21.43 -3.57 8.65
C ASP A 40 -21.25 -2.35 9.55
N HIS A 41 -21.41 -2.57 10.86
CA HIS A 41 -21.35 -1.49 11.86
C HIS A 41 -19.95 -0.88 12.01
N ASN A 42 -18.93 -1.51 11.44
CA ASN A 42 -17.56 -1.00 11.44
C ASN A 42 -17.25 -0.18 10.17
N LEU A 43 -18.19 -0.09 9.23
CA LEU A 43 -18.03 0.67 7.99
C LEU A 43 -18.99 1.85 7.99
N LEU A 44 -18.43 3.05 8.13
CA LEU A 44 -19.15 4.30 8.08
C LEU A 44 -18.78 5.04 6.79
N THR A 45 -19.79 5.65 6.19
CA THR A 45 -19.60 6.68 5.17
C THR A 45 -19.09 7.95 5.84
N LEU A 46 -18.52 8.88 5.06
CA LEU A 46 -18.13 10.22 5.54
C LEU A 46 -19.28 10.95 6.26
N ASP A 47 -20.52 10.66 5.87
CA ASP A 47 -21.74 11.23 6.46
C ASP A 47 -22.18 10.54 7.78
N GLY A 48 -21.38 9.64 8.34
CA GLY A 48 -21.70 8.90 9.56
C GLY A 48 -22.78 7.82 9.40
N LYS A 49 -23.16 7.48 8.16
CA LYS A 49 -24.15 6.44 7.85
C LYS A 49 -23.48 5.08 7.63
N TYR A 50 -24.14 4.02 8.08
CA TYR A 50 -23.69 2.65 7.81
C TYR A 50 -23.75 2.31 6.33
N ILE A 51 -22.77 1.51 5.89
CA ILE A 51 -22.73 1.01 4.53
C ILE A 51 -23.52 -0.29 4.45
N HIS A 52 -24.42 -0.37 3.48
CA HIS A 52 -25.33 -1.49 3.30
C HIS A 52 -25.10 -2.24 1.97
N GLY A 53 -25.47 -3.51 1.95
CA GLY A 53 -25.53 -4.33 0.75
C GLY A 53 -24.17 -4.52 0.05
N GLY A 54 -24.19 -4.51 -1.28
CA GLY A 54 -23.00 -4.64 -2.13
C GLY A 54 -21.91 -3.60 -1.89
N SER A 55 -22.28 -2.39 -1.45
CA SER A 55 -21.35 -1.30 -1.17
C SER A 55 -20.29 -1.69 -0.12
N ILE A 56 -20.60 -2.66 0.74
CA ILE A 56 -19.66 -3.24 1.72
C ILE A 56 -18.48 -3.90 1.00
N VAL A 57 -18.72 -4.69 -0.05
CA VAL A 57 -17.67 -5.37 -0.82
C VAL A 57 -16.76 -4.35 -1.48
N ARG A 58 -17.35 -3.33 -2.12
CA ARG A 58 -16.58 -2.24 -2.72
C ARG A 58 -15.72 -1.53 -1.68
N MET A 59 -16.30 -1.18 -0.53
CA MET A 59 -15.58 -0.48 0.53
C MET A 59 -14.39 -1.31 1.05
N TYR A 60 -14.57 -2.62 1.25
CA TYR A 60 -13.48 -3.48 1.69
C TYR A 60 -12.36 -3.62 0.67
N LEU A 61 -12.68 -3.80 -0.61
CA LEU A 61 -11.68 -3.89 -1.67
C LEU A 61 -10.85 -2.60 -1.77
N LEU A 62 -11.52 -1.45 -1.75
CA LEU A 62 -10.85 -0.14 -1.81
C LEU A 62 -9.97 0.11 -0.59
N THR A 63 -10.50 -0.15 0.61
CA THR A 63 -9.75 0.02 1.86
C THR A 63 -8.52 -0.88 1.88
N LYS A 64 -8.68 -2.17 1.56
CA LYS A 64 -7.57 -3.13 1.56
C LYS A 64 -6.50 -2.75 0.55
N TRP A 65 -6.90 -2.35 -0.66
CA TRP A 65 -5.98 -1.89 -1.70
C TRP A 65 -5.19 -0.66 -1.26
N GLN A 66 -5.87 0.33 -0.67
CA GLN A 66 -5.22 1.55 -0.17
C GLN A 66 -4.23 1.25 0.96
N GLU A 67 -4.58 0.36 1.88
CA GLU A 67 -3.69 -0.11 2.93
C GLU A 67 -2.42 -0.77 2.36
N ASP A 68 -2.56 -1.69 1.40
CA ASP A 68 -1.40 -2.40 0.83
C ASP A 68 -0.50 -1.46 0.03
N LYS A 69 -1.08 -0.49 -0.70
CA LYS A 69 -0.31 0.55 -1.40
C LYS A 69 0.45 1.43 -0.42
N THR A 70 -0.20 1.85 0.66
CA THR A 70 0.43 2.69 1.69
C THR A 70 1.54 1.94 2.43
N GLN A 71 1.31 0.67 2.78
CA GLN A 71 2.33 -0.17 3.41
C GLN A 71 3.51 -0.44 2.47
N SER A 72 3.26 -0.64 1.18
CA SER A 72 4.32 -0.83 0.19
C SER A 72 5.16 0.44 0.02
N LEU A 73 4.53 1.61 0.03
CA LEU A 73 5.22 2.90 0.02
C LEU A 73 6.12 3.07 1.25
N ALA A 74 5.61 2.81 2.45
CA ALA A 74 6.40 2.90 3.69
C ALA A 74 7.64 1.99 3.64
N LYS A 75 7.49 0.74 3.20
CA LYS A 75 8.61 -0.19 3.02
C LYS A 75 9.62 0.33 2.00
N LEU A 76 9.14 0.84 0.86
CA LEU A 76 10.02 1.38 -0.18
C LEU A 76 10.86 2.53 0.37
N LEU A 77 10.24 3.46 1.10
CA LEU A 77 10.93 4.59 1.72
C LEU A 77 11.98 4.13 2.74
N THR A 78 11.68 3.14 3.57
CA THR A 78 12.67 2.57 4.49
C THR A 78 13.85 1.90 3.76
N MET A 79 13.63 1.30 2.57
CA MET A 79 14.68 0.58 1.84
C MET A 79 15.56 1.47 0.96
N VAL A 80 14.97 2.44 0.26
CA VAL A 80 15.66 3.25 -0.75
C VAL A 80 15.52 4.75 -0.52
N GLY A 81 14.97 5.17 0.62
CA GLY A 81 14.76 6.57 0.94
C GLY A 81 16.06 7.37 1.02
N GLU A 82 17.15 6.79 1.54
CA GLU A 82 18.48 7.41 1.56
C GLU A 82 18.95 7.77 0.14
N LYS A 83 18.84 6.81 -0.79
CA LYS A 83 19.25 6.99 -2.20
C LYS A 83 18.34 7.95 -2.96
N LEU A 84 17.11 8.15 -2.48
CA LEU A 84 16.14 9.06 -3.06
C LEU A 84 16.32 10.50 -2.56
N ASP A 85 17.00 10.68 -1.42
CA ASP A 85 17.20 11.97 -0.77
C ASP A 85 18.43 12.72 -1.30
N GLU A 86 18.49 12.85 -2.62
CA GLU A 86 19.51 13.63 -3.32
C GLU A 86 19.21 15.14 -3.18
N PRO A 87 20.20 16.02 -2.96
CA PRO A 87 20.01 17.47 -2.91
C PRO A 87 19.24 18.05 -4.10
N GLU A 88 19.38 17.46 -5.28
CA GLU A 88 18.68 17.86 -6.52
C GLU A 88 17.18 17.52 -6.50
N ALA A 89 16.79 16.48 -5.76
CA ALA A 89 15.41 15.99 -5.64
C ALA A 89 14.73 16.38 -4.33
N LYS A 90 15.39 17.20 -3.50
CA LYS A 90 14.92 17.57 -2.16
C LYS A 90 13.50 18.15 -2.14
N SER A 91 13.13 18.96 -3.12
CA SER A 91 11.78 19.53 -3.23
C SER A 91 10.69 18.47 -3.43
N TYR A 92 10.98 17.44 -4.24
CA TYR A 92 10.08 16.30 -4.43
C TYR A 92 9.99 15.47 -3.16
N MET A 93 11.12 15.25 -2.48
CA MET A 93 11.14 14.53 -1.21
C MET A 93 10.36 15.25 -0.11
N ASP A 94 10.54 16.56 0.02
CA ASP A 94 9.78 17.36 0.99
C ASP A 94 8.28 17.31 0.69
N ALA A 95 7.87 17.34 -0.59
CA ALA A 95 6.48 17.16 -0.99
C ALA A 95 5.94 15.75 -0.65
N TYR A 96 6.73 14.68 -0.87
CA TYR A 96 6.33 13.33 -0.48
C TYR A 96 6.13 13.20 1.02
N LEU A 97 6.95 13.86 1.84
CA LEU A 97 6.84 13.79 3.29
C LEU A 97 5.62 14.50 3.83
N VAL A 98 5.25 15.64 3.24
CA VAL A 98 3.97 16.29 3.56
C VAL A 98 2.82 15.32 3.33
N CYS A 99 2.83 14.59 2.20
CA CYS A 99 1.83 13.56 1.91
C CYS A 99 1.89 12.40 2.93
N ILE A 100 3.07 11.87 3.23
CA ILE A 100 3.25 10.76 4.19
C ILE A 100 2.78 11.18 5.59
N GLN A 101 3.08 12.41 6.02
CA GLN A 101 2.64 12.96 7.29
C GLN A 101 1.13 13.08 7.35
N ALA A 102 0.49 13.63 6.31
CA ALA A 102 -0.97 13.72 6.21
C ALA A 102 -1.65 12.33 6.25
N ILE A 103 -1.03 11.32 5.63
CA ILE A 103 -1.52 9.94 5.66
C ILE A 103 -1.28 9.31 7.05
N SER A 104 -0.16 9.60 7.71
CA SER A 104 0.22 9.00 9.01
C SER A 104 -0.72 9.36 10.17
N VAL A 105 -1.43 10.49 10.08
CA VAL A 105 -2.38 10.96 11.09
C VAL A 105 -3.81 10.47 10.82
N ASN A 106 -4.07 9.83 9.68
CA ASN A 106 -5.41 9.37 9.32
C ASN A 106 -5.84 8.17 10.17
N GLU A 107 -6.80 8.39 11.08
CA GLU A 107 -7.29 7.38 12.02
C GLU A 107 -7.95 6.16 11.36
N HIS A 108 -8.41 6.28 10.11
CA HIS A 108 -9.02 5.19 9.37
C HIS A 108 -8.01 4.15 8.86
N LEU A 109 -6.71 4.45 8.89
CA LEU A 109 -5.67 3.47 8.56
C LEU A 109 -5.40 2.55 9.74
N ALA A 110 -5.02 1.30 9.47
CA ALA A 110 -4.58 0.39 10.52
C ALA A 110 -3.41 1.01 11.34
N PRO A 111 -3.44 0.91 12.69
CA PRO A 111 -2.40 1.49 13.55
C PRO A 111 -0.97 1.12 13.12
N ARG A 112 -0.76 -0.15 12.73
CA ARG A 112 0.54 -0.64 12.23
C ARG A 112 1.06 0.15 11.03
N ILE A 113 0.20 0.50 10.07
CA ILE A 113 0.60 1.27 8.88
C ILE A 113 0.98 2.69 9.29
N ARG A 114 0.21 3.30 10.19
CA ARG A 114 0.54 4.64 10.72
C ARG A 114 1.89 4.64 11.46
N PHE A 115 2.17 3.61 12.26
CA PHE A 115 3.48 3.44 12.88
C PHE A 115 4.57 3.31 11.84
N MET A 116 4.43 2.41 10.85
CA MET A 116 5.42 2.28 9.77
C MET A 116 5.70 3.59 9.03
N LEU A 117 4.68 4.42 8.78
CA LEU A 117 4.87 5.73 8.15
C LEU A 117 5.61 6.71 9.08
N LYS A 118 5.29 6.70 10.38
CA LYS A 118 6.00 7.52 11.38
C LYS A 118 7.46 7.09 11.50
N ASP A 119 7.72 5.78 11.49
CA ASP A 119 9.08 5.23 11.52
C ASP A 119 9.87 5.70 10.28
N SER A 120 9.26 5.73 9.10
CA SER A 120 9.89 6.28 7.89
C SER A 120 10.20 7.79 8.02
N LEU A 121 9.34 8.57 8.69
CA LEU A 121 9.59 10.00 8.93
C LEU A 121 10.73 10.21 9.94
N GLU A 122 10.75 9.42 11.01
CA GLU A 122 11.82 9.45 12.01
C GLU A 122 13.17 9.04 11.42
N LEU A 123 13.18 7.98 10.59
CA LEU A 123 14.38 7.51 9.91
C LEU A 123 15.03 8.63 9.08
N ARG A 124 14.24 9.44 8.37
CA ARG A 124 14.75 10.62 7.65
C ARG A 124 15.26 11.70 8.61
N SER A 125 14.53 12.00 9.69
CA SER A 125 14.98 12.99 10.69
C SER A 125 16.33 12.62 11.30
N ASN A 126 16.64 11.32 11.37
CA ASN A 126 17.91 10.79 11.85
C ASN A 126 18.96 10.61 10.73
N GLY A 127 18.74 11.19 9.54
CA GLY A 127 19.67 11.11 8.42
C GLY A 127 19.77 9.73 7.78
N TRP A 128 18.66 8.98 7.76
CA TRP A 128 18.56 7.61 7.25
C TRP A 128 19.35 6.57 8.06
N VAL A 129 19.74 6.89 9.28
CA VAL A 129 20.38 5.95 10.20
C VAL A 129 19.32 5.24 11.04
N PRO A 130 19.22 3.90 11.00
CA PRO A 130 18.34 3.14 11.89
C PRO A 130 18.72 3.40 13.35
N SER A 131 17.74 3.78 14.18
CA SER A 131 18.00 4.07 15.60
C SER A 131 18.42 2.81 16.35
N VAL A 132 19.52 2.91 17.11
CA VAL A 132 20.20 1.82 17.84
C VAL A 132 19.34 1.19 18.96
N ALA A 133 18.13 1.70 19.20
CA ALA A 133 17.20 1.19 20.21
C ALA A 133 16.65 -0.22 19.91
N ASP A 134 16.77 -0.72 18.66
CA ASP A 134 16.48 -2.13 18.32
C ASP A 134 17.69 -3.07 18.52
N THR A 135 18.86 -2.52 18.86
CA THR A 135 20.06 -3.29 19.17
C THR A 135 20.46 -3.01 20.62
N GLU A 136 19.82 -3.69 21.57
CA GLU A 136 20.42 -3.77 22.90
C GLU A 136 21.79 -4.50 22.82
N PRO A 137 22.79 -4.05 23.60
CA PRO A 137 24.20 -4.30 23.32
C PRO A 137 24.69 -5.59 24.00
N LYS A 138 25.21 -6.55 23.22
CA LYS A 138 26.21 -7.49 23.74
C LYS A 138 27.61 -6.97 23.42
N ALA A 139 28.17 -6.30 24.42
CA ALA A 139 29.55 -5.86 24.48
C ALA A 139 30.53 -7.03 24.26
N GLY A 140 31.53 -6.77 23.41
CA GLY A 140 32.70 -7.62 23.18
C GLY A 140 33.39 -7.24 21.87
N ALA A 141 34.50 -6.50 21.97
CA ALA A 141 35.41 -6.03 20.90
C ALA A 141 35.79 -7.13 19.87
N GLU A 142 36.08 -6.83 18.59
CA GLU A 142 37.24 -6.09 18.04
C GLU A 142 37.03 -5.76 16.53
N PRO A 143 37.85 -4.88 15.91
CA PRO A 143 37.58 -4.29 14.61
C PRO A 143 38.03 -5.18 13.45
N ARG A 144 37.21 -5.32 12.40
CA ARG A 144 37.66 -5.83 11.10
C ARG A 144 37.06 -5.08 9.92
N ALA A 145 37.98 -4.36 9.29
CA ALA A 145 38.17 -4.16 7.85
C ALA A 145 36.98 -4.40 6.90
N THR A 146 36.80 -3.38 6.08
CA THR A 146 36.43 -3.39 4.66
C THR A 146 36.61 -4.72 3.91
N THR A 147 35.74 -4.84 2.90
CA THR A 147 35.75 -5.71 1.72
C THR A 147 35.13 -7.10 1.85
N ASP A 148 34.20 -7.31 0.92
CA ASP A 148 33.74 -8.56 0.30
C ASP A 148 32.80 -9.50 1.08
N ILE A 149 31.52 -9.44 0.71
CA ILE A 149 30.70 -10.66 0.58
C ILE A 149 30.27 -10.81 -0.87
N HIS A 150 30.78 -11.90 -1.44
CA HIS A 150 30.44 -12.47 -2.74
C HIS A 150 28.93 -12.68 -2.94
N LYS A 151 28.52 -12.38 -4.18
CA LYS A 151 27.56 -13.10 -5.04
C LYS A 151 26.76 -14.22 -4.36
N GLY A 152 25.46 -14.03 -4.24
CA GLY A 152 24.53 -15.11 -3.94
C GLY A 152 23.19 -14.62 -3.43
N THR A 153 22.35 -14.10 -4.33
CA THR A 153 20.87 -14.18 -4.33
C THR A 153 20.23 -13.22 -5.36
N GLU A 154 20.86 -13.07 -6.54
CA GLU A 154 20.17 -12.57 -7.74
C GLU A 154 19.38 -13.72 -8.38
N SER A 155 18.25 -14.12 -7.79
CA SER A 155 17.23 -14.98 -8.44
C SER A 155 15.95 -15.07 -7.59
N ARG A 156 15.34 -13.94 -7.21
CA ARG A 156 13.90 -13.95 -6.82
C ARG A 156 13.16 -12.61 -6.70
N MET A 157 13.77 -11.48 -7.10
CA MET A 157 13.05 -10.19 -7.21
C MET A 157 13.22 -9.53 -8.58
N GLN A 158 13.25 -10.35 -9.63
CA GLN A 158 12.93 -9.92 -10.99
C GLN A 158 11.54 -10.48 -11.27
N VAL A 159 10.68 -9.70 -11.93
CA VAL A 159 9.25 -9.94 -12.19
C VAL A 159 8.29 -9.56 -11.05
N SER A 160 8.09 -8.24 -10.84
CA SER A 160 6.77 -7.69 -10.45
C SER A 160 6.75 -6.15 -10.37
N ILE A 161 7.88 -5.46 -10.37
CA ILE A 161 7.89 -3.99 -10.18
C ILE A 161 7.55 -3.22 -11.48
N PHE A 162 7.71 -3.83 -12.66
CA PHE A 162 7.40 -3.16 -13.95
C PHE A 162 6.00 -3.42 -14.52
N ALA A 163 5.17 -4.28 -13.92
CA ALA A 163 3.86 -4.62 -14.48
C ALA A 163 2.69 -3.73 -13.99
N THR A 164 2.88 -2.86 -12.99
CA THR A 164 1.76 -2.12 -12.37
C THR A 164 1.65 -0.66 -12.78
N SER A 165 2.62 -0.09 -13.50
CA SER A 165 2.52 1.31 -13.96
C SER A 165 1.70 1.47 -15.25
N SER A 166 1.67 0.48 -16.14
CA SER A 166 0.94 0.64 -17.41
C SER A 166 -0.58 0.44 -17.28
N LEU A 167 -1.05 -0.50 -16.46
CA LEU A 167 -2.49 -0.79 -16.34
C LEU A 167 -3.27 0.27 -15.56
N ILE A 168 -2.64 0.94 -14.58
CA ILE A 168 -3.32 1.99 -13.81
C ILE A 168 -3.44 3.29 -14.62
N LEU A 169 -2.43 3.62 -15.45
CA LEU A 169 -2.53 4.75 -16.39
C LEU A 169 -3.46 4.46 -17.57
N LEU A 170 -3.52 3.21 -18.07
CA LEU A 170 -4.49 2.80 -19.10
C LEU A 170 -5.94 2.80 -18.58
N LEU A 171 -6.18 2.36 -17.33
CA LEU A 171 -7.51 2.40 -16.73
C LEU A 171 -7.97 3.84 -16.46
N LEU A 172 -7.09 4.74 -16.06
CA LEU A 172 -7.43 6.16 -15.91
C LEU A 172 -7.68 6.84 -17.27
N ALA A 173 -6.90 6.50 -18.31
CA ALA A 173 -7.10 7.03 -19.66
C ALA A 173 -8.41 6.51 -20.33
N PHE A 174 -8.77 5.26 -20.10
CA PHE A 174 -10.01 4.67 -20.62
C PHE A 174 -11.25 5.22 -19.91
N VAL A 175 -11.17 5.43 -18.59
CA VAL A 175 -12.24 6.08 -17.82
C VAL A 175 -12.39 7.57 -18.16
N ALA A 176 -11.29 8.27 -18.46
CA ALA A 176 -11.35 9.67 -18.92
C ALA A 176 -11.97 9.81 -20.33
N SER A 177 -11.66 8.87 -21.24
CA SER A 177 -12.15 8.90 -22.63
C SER A 177 -13.64 8.57 -22.75
N THR A 178 -14.15 7.70 -21.87
CA THR A 178 -15.59 7.34 -21.81
C THR A 178 -16.45 8.44 -21.18
N PHE A 179 -15.86 9.30 -20.33
CA PHE A 179 -16.57 10.44 -19.75
C PHE A 179 -16.65 11.64 -20.71
N ALA A 180 -15.64 11.83 -21.57
CA ALA A 180 -15.63 12.92 -22.56
C ALA A 180 -16.62 12.75 -23.72
N THR A 181 -17.04 11.51 -24.02
CA THR A 181 -18.02 11.22 -25.10
C THR A 181 -19.47 11.23 -24.62
N ALA A 182 -19.73 11.35 -23.32
CA ALA A 182 -21.07 11.40 -22.74
C ALA A 182 -21.56 12.83 -22.43
N ALA A 183 -20.75 13.85 -22.75
CA ALA A 183 -21.03 15.27 -22.45
C ALA A 183 -21.09 16.18 -23.70
N ALA A 184 -21.32 15.61 -24.89
CA ALA A 184 -21.56 16.34 -26.13
C ALA A 184 -22.91 15.94 -26.75
#